data_AF-A0A392NYX5-F1
#
_entry.id   AF-A0A392NYX5-F1
#
_cell.length_a   1.000
_cell.length_b   1.000
_cell.length_c   1.000
_cell.angle_alpha   90.00
_cell.angle_beta   90.00
_cell.angle_gamma   90.00
#
_symmetry.space_group_name_H-M   'P 1'
#
loop_
_entity.id
_entity.type
_entity.pdbx_description
1 polymer ?
#
loop_
_entity_poly.entity_id
_entity_poly.type
_entity_poly.pdbx_seq_one_letter_code
_entity_poly.pdbx_strand_id
1 'polypeptide(L)' 'MDVPIEIKCMGQPVLPTLELHNLVELWLDSAASVSDRIPAIIGSSAKDFVMVLAYSRKAPHP' A
#
# COMPACT_ATOMS: atom_id res chain seq x y z
N MET A 1 26.80 1.51 7.47
CA MET A 1 26.37 1.12 6.12
C MET A 1 24.86 1.02 6.16
N ASP A 2 24.18 1.84 5.36
CA ASP A 2 22.71 1.76 5.24
C ASP A 2 22.32 0.51 4.47
N VAL A 3 21.33 -0.22 4.99
CA VAL A 3 20.80 -1.43 4.36
C VAL A 3 19.63 -1.04 3.49
N PRO A 4 19.59 -1.40 2.19
CA PRO A 4 18.46 -1.08 1.34
C PRO A 4 17.18 -1.71 1.89
N ILE A 5 16.12 -0.91 1.94
CA ILE A 5 14.79 -1.33 2.37
C ILE A 5 13.90 -1.40 1.14
N GLU A 6 13.04 -2.41 1.11
CA GLU A 6 11.93 -2.50 0.17
C GLU A 6 10.64 -2.15 0.91
N ILE A 7 9.83 -1.30 0.31
CA ILE A 7 8.47 -0.99 0.76
C ILE A 7 7.50 -1.61 -0.24
N LYS A 8 6.43 -2.22 0.27
CA LYS A 8 5.35 -2.80 -0.54
C LYS A 8 4.01 -2.21 -0.14
N CYS A 9 3.19 -1.92 -1.14
CA CYS A 9 1.79 -1.58 -1.00
C CYS A 9 0.97 -2.66 -1.70
N MET A 10 -0.05 -3.21 -1.04
CA MET A 10 -0.88 -4.30 -1.61
C MET A 10 -0.05 -5.50 -2.13
N GLY A 11 1.07 -5.80 -1.48
CA GLY A 11 2.01 -6.86 -1.89
C GLY A 11 2.93 -6.50 -3.06
N GLN A 12 2.75 -5.34 -3.71
CA GLN A 12 3.57 -4.87 -4.82
C GLN A 12 4.67 -3.89 -4.35
N PRO A 13 5.91 -3.98 -4.85
CA PRO A 13 6.96 -3.01 -4.55
C PRO A 13 6.59 -1.59 -4.99
N VAL A 14 6.90 -0.60 -4.16
CA VAL A 14 6.69 0.81 -4.50
C VAL A 14 7.99 1.45 -5.02
N LEU A 15 7.85 2.41 -5.94
CA LEU A 15 8.98 3.22 -6.39
C LEU A 15 9.39 4.19 -5.26
N PRO A 16 10.68 4.28 -4.89
CA PRO A 16 11.13 5.12 -3.77
C PRO A 16 10.87 6.62 -3.95
N THR A 17 10.72 7.07 -5.20
CA THR A 17 10.46 8.47 -5.56
C THR A 17 8.98 8.77 -5.78
N LEU A 18 8.11 7.76 -5.68
CA LEU A 18 6.68 7.96 -5.84
C LEU A 18 6.14 8.72 -4.63
N GLU A 19 5.48 9.84 -4.90
CA GLU A 19 4.84 10.62 -3.84
C GLU A 19 3.69 9.86 -3.19
N LEU A 20 3.53 10.05 -1.88
CA LEU A 20 2.54 9.30 -1.09
C LEU A 20 1.11 9.51 -1.60
N HIS A 21 0.76 10.71 -2.06
CA HIS A 21 -0.57 10.99 -2.60
C HIS A 21 -0.86 10.15 -3.85
N ASN A 22 0.11 10.00 -4.76
CA ASN A 22 0.00 9.15 -5.93
C ASN A 22 -0.13 7.67 -5.55
N LEU A 23 0.55 7.24 -4.48
CA LEU A 23 0.41 5.87 -3.97
C LEU A 23 -0.99 5.61 -3.40
N VAL A 24 -1.60 6.60 -2.74
CA VAL A 24 -2.98 6.52 -2.24
C VAL A 24 -3.98 6.40 -3.40
N GLU A 25 -3.84 7.21 -4.45
CA GLU A 25 -4.71 7.10 -5.64
C GLU A 25 -4.61 5.71 -6.28
N LEU A 26 -3.40 5.18 -6.46
CA LEU A 26 -3.20 3.82 -6.99
C LEU A 26 -3.82 2.75 -6.10
N TRP A 27 -3.73 2.90 -4.78
CA TRP A 27 -4.37 1.99 -3.83
C TRP A 27 -5.90 2.04 -3.96
N LEU A 28 -6.50 3.23 -4.03
CA LEU A 28 -7.94 3.43 -4.23
C LEU A 28 -8.42 2.84 -5.56
N ASP A 29 -7.67 3.04 -6.64
CA ASP A 29 -7.98 2.47 -7.96
C ASP A 29 -7.92 0.93 -7.92
N SER A 30 -6.92 0.36 -7.25
CA SER A 30 -6.82 -1.09 -7.08
C SER A 30 -8.00 -1.66 -6.29
N ALA A 31 -8.45 -0.95 -5.26
CA ALA A 31 -9.62 -1.31 -4.46
C ALA A 31 -10.93 -1.16 -5.26
N ALA A 32 -11.03 -0.17 -6.14
CA ALA A 32 -12.21 0.05 -6.99
C ALA A 32 -12.38 -0.99 -8.11
N SER A 33 -11.29 -1.67 -8.50
CA SER A 33 -11.34 -2.78 -9.46
C SER A 33 -11.93 -4.07 -8.86
N VAL A 34 -11.91 -4.19 -7.53
CA VAL A 34 -12.67 -5.20 -6.79
C VAL A 34 -14.10 -4.66 -6.68
N SER A 35 -15.10 -5.46 -7.03
CA SER A 35 -16.53 -5.09 -7.04
C SER A 35 -17.11 -4.61 -5.69
N ASP A 36 -16.27 -4.42 -4.68
CA ASP A 36 -16.59 -4.11 -3.28
C ASP A 36 -16.10 -2.71 -2.90
N ARG A 37 -16.67 -1.66 -3.50
CA ARG A 37 -16.57 -0.33 -2.89
C ARG A 37 -17.19 -0.40 -1.49
N ILE A 38 -16.35 -0.39 -0.47
CA ILE A 38 -16.78 -0.55 0.92
C ILE A 38 -17.53 0.72 1.36
N PRO A 39 -18.84 0.65 1.64
CA PRO A 39 -19.55 1.81 2.15
C PRO A 39 -19.09 2.11 3.58
N ALA A 40 -18.72 3.37 3.82
CA ALA A 40 -18.45 3.85 5.18
C ALA A 40 -19.78 3.99 5.93
N ILE A 41 -20.07 3.05 6.83
CA ILE A 41 -21.24 3.07 7.70
C ILE A 41 -20.82 3.22 9.17
N ILE A 42 -21.74 3.69 10.00
CA ILE A 42 -21.49 3.81 11.45
C ILE A 42 -21.22 2.41 12.01
N GLY A 43 -20.05 2.24 12.63
CA GLY A 43 -19.58 0.96 13.15
C GLY A 43 -18.64 0.18 12.21
N SER A 44 -18.36 0.67 11.00
CA SER A 44 -17.31 0.09 10.14
C SER A 44 -15.94 0.15 10.83
N SER A 45 -15.11 -0.86 10.57
CA SER A 45 -13.77 -0.88 11.14
C SER A 45 -12.86 0.07 10.37
N ALA A 46 -12.10 0.91 11.09
CA ALA A 46 -11.13 1.81 10.46
C ALA A 46 -10.11 1.05 9.58
N LYS A 47 -9.83 -0.22 9.91
CA LYS A 47 -8.91 -1.08 9.14
C LYS A 47 -9.33 -1.26 7.67
N ASP A 48 -10.61 -1.08 7.36
CA ASP A 48 -11.15 -1.24 6.01
C ASP A 48 -10.85 -0.02 5.13
N PHE A 49 -10.35 1.08 5.72
CA PHE A 49 -10.07 2.36 5.06
C PHE A 49 -8.61 2.81 5.18
N VAL A 50 -7.72 1.95 5.70
CA VAL A 50 -6.29 2.28 5.83
C VAL A 50 -5.47 1.63 4.71
N MET A 51 -4.61 2.41 4.08
CA MET A 51 -3.59 1.89 3.17
C MET A 51 -2.46 1.25 3.99
N VAL A 52 -2.27 -0.05 3.83
CA VAL A 52 -1.22 -0.79 4.56
C VAL A 52 0.07 -0.85 3.74
N LEU A 53 1.17 -0.40 4.35
CA LEU A 53 2.51 -0.51 3.79
C LEU A 53 3.34 -1.52 4.59
N ALA A 54 3.88 -2.52 3.89
CA ALA A 54 4.84 -3.46 4.45
C ALA A 54 6.26 -3.02 4.13
N TYR A 55 7.21 -3.28 5.02
CA TYR A 55 8.62 -2.98 4.78
C TYR A 55 9.49 -4.18 5.17
N SER A 56 10.59 -4.36 4.46
CA SER A 56 11.58 -5.38 4.76
C SER A 56 12.95 -4.96 4.27
N ARG A 57 14.01 -5.56 4.82
CA ARG A 57 15.34 -5.43 4.23
C ARG A 57 15.33 -6.10 2.87
N LYS A 58 15.89 -5.42 1.87
CA LYS A 58 16.06 -5.99 0.54
C LYS A 58 17.05 -7.15 0.63
N ALA A 59 16.64 -8.34 0.18
CA ALA A 59 17.54 -9.49 0.15
C ALA A 59 18.73 -9.16 -0.76
N PRO A 60 19.95 -9.68 -0.45
CA PRO A 60 21.06 -9.60 -1.38
C PRO A 60 20.63 -10.18 -2.73
N HIS A 61 20.94 -9.48 -3.82
CA HIS A 61 20.78 -10.08 -5.15
C HIS A 61 21.78 -11.26 -5.24
N PRO A 62 21.34 -12.46 -5.64
CA PRO A 62 22.25 -13.59 -5.84
C PRO A 62 23.28 -13.33 -6.95
#